data_AF-A0A1X0QMH2-F1
#
_entry.id   AF-A0A1X0QMH2-F1
#
_cell.length_a   1.000
_cell.length_b   1.000
_cell.length_c   1.000
_cell.angle_alpha   90.00
_cell.angle_beta   90.00
_cell.angle_gamma   90.00
#
_symmetry.space_group_name_H-M   'P 1'
#
loop_
_entity.id
_entity.type
_entity.pdbx_description
1 polymer ?
#
loop_
_entity_poly.entity_id
_entity_poly.type
_entity_poly.pdbx_seq_one_letter_code
_entity_poly.pdbx_strand_id
1 'polypeptide(L)'
;YGFGVVSKDLAGLLDHLQIPTVTVIGHDWGGFVTWRFGQFYPERVKALASFCTPYVPPAQHPTTLEEIVKAFPNFKYQLYLVTPEAEQDMNNNVAKFFCRVFRPIGDMKEPLVDPVKGTLAEGREDRPRHEKIPETVMNYYVEQYKKRGARGGLNWYKQTHNNYVQCKGLDPIIRKPAMMVMAEKDAALPTDIASKAPEFIPGIEMHLVSDSGHWILWEKPEECNQLLKNFLSRVDPVNKL
;
A
#
# COMPACT_ATOMS: atom_id res chain seq x y z
N TYR A 1 13.48 -4.92 -2.62
CA TYR A 1 12.15 -4.83 -1.99
C TYR A 1 12.08 -3.83 -0.85
N GLY A 2 13.18 -3.49 -0.16
CA GLY A 2 13.16 -2.42 0.85
C GLY A 2 12.97 -1.01 0.25
N PHE A 3 12.50 -0.06 1.06
CA PHE A 3 12.09 1.27 0.62
C PHE A 3 13.20 2.08 -0.04
N GLY A 4 14.43 2.04 0.47
CA GLY A 4 15.56 2.76 -0.10
C GLY A 4 15.95 2.20 -1.47
N VAL A 5 15.93 0.87 -1.63
CA VAL A 5 16.21 0.20 -2.91
C VAL A 5 15.14 0.56 -3.93
N VAL A 6 13.86 0.42 -3.58
CA VAL A 6 12.77 0.75 -4.50
C VAL A 6 12.76 2.23 -4.86
N SER A 7 13.04 3.12 -3.90
CA SER A 7 13.11 4.55 -4.16
C SER A 7 14.24 4.87 -5.14
N LYS A 8 15.39 4.19 -5.03
CA LYS A 8 16.49 4.31 -5.98
C LYS A 8 16.10 3.82 -7.37
N ASP A 9 15.38 2.70 -7.46
CA ASP A 9 14.89 2.18 -8.75
C ASP A 9 13.92 3.17 -9.41
N LEU A 10 13.02 3.79 -8.63
CA LEU A 10 12.13 4.86 -9.13
C LEU A 10 12.92 6.07 -9.63
N ALA A 11 13.92 6.54 -8.87
CA ALA A 11 14.78 7.64 -9.32
C ALA A 11 15.51 7.30 -10.63
N GLY A 12 16.05 6.08 -10.75
CA GLY A 12 16.68 5.60 -11.98
C GLY A 12 15.73 5.49 -13.16
N LEU A 13 14.46 5.11 -12.93
CA LEU A 13 13.43 5.14 -13.97
C LEU A 13 13.15 6.57 -14.44
N LEU A 14 13.06 7.54 -13.52
CA LEU A 14 12.88 8.95 -13.88
C LEU A 14 14.07 9.48 -14.70
N ASP A 15 15.29 9.09 -14.35
CA ASP A 15 16.49 9.46 -15.11
C ASP A 15 16.45 8.87 -16.53
N HIS A 16 16.08 7.59 -16.65
CA HIS A 16 15.94 6.92 -17.95
C HIS A 16 14.88 7.59 -18.84
N LEU A 17 13.75 7.98 -18.26
CA LEU A 17 12.67 8.68 -18.96
C LEU A 17 12.92 10.18 -19.13
N GLN A 18 14.04 10.70 -18.62
CA GLN A 18 14.38 12.14 -18.62
C GLN A 18 13.31 13.02 -17.95
N ILE A 19 12.68 12.50 -16.90
CA ILE A 19 11.67 13.22 -16.12
C ILE A 19 12.34 13.83 -14.87
N PRO A 20 12.45 15.16 -14.76
CA PRO A 20 13.15 15.80 -13.65
C PRO A 20 12.38 15.66 -12.33
N THR A 21 11.06 15.85 -12.36
CA THR A 21 10.20 15.78 -11.18
C THR A 21 8.85 15.16 -11.48
N VAL A 22 8.24 14.54 -10.48
CA VAL A 22 6.94 13.86 -10.59
C VAL A 22 6.03 14.15 -9.40
N THR A 23 4.73 14.02 -9.63
CA THR A 23 3.76 13.77 -8.55
C THR A 23 3.67 12.27 -8.34
N VAL A 24 3.89 11.79 -7.10
CA VAL A 24 3.88 10.36 -6.78
C VAL A 24 2.59 10.02 -6.05
N ILE A 25 1.89 9.00 -6.55
CA ILE A 25 0.60 8.57 -6.03
C ILE A 25 0.69 7.07 -5.73
N GLY A 26 0.27 6.67 -4.53
CA GLY A 26 0.38 5.27 -4.09
C GLY A 26 -0.84 4.79 -3.32
N HIS A 27 -1.02 3.48 -3.32
CA HIS A 27 -2.01 2.74 -2.52
C HIS A 27 -1.31 1.57 -1.82
N ASP A 28 -1.73 1.23 -0.60
CA ASP A 28 -1.17 0.12 0.20
C ASP A 28 0.38 0.22 0.33
N TRP A 29 1.16 -0.80 -0.03
CA TRP A 29 2.62 -0.74 -0.04
C TRP A 29 3.16 0.37 -0.96
N GLY A 30 2.45 0.69 -2.04
CA GLY A 30 2.76 1.82 -2.91
C GLY A 30 2.61 3.18 -2.21
N GLY A 31 1.70 3.29 -1.23
CA GLY A 31 1.57 4.47 -0.38
C GLY A 31 2.79 4.66 0.53
N PHE A 32 3.31 3.57 1.14
CA PHE A 32 4.57 3.63 1.89
C PHE A 32 5.75 4.03 0.99
N VAL A 33 5.81 3.50 -0.24
CA VAL A 33 6.83 3.88 -1.22
C VAL A 33 6.70 5.36 -1.59
N THR A 34 5.48 5.88 -1.76
CA THR A 34 5.22 7.29 -2.06
C THR A 34 5.83 8.19 -0.99
N TRP A 35 5.54 7.91 0.28
CA TRP A 35 6.11 8.67 1.39
C TRP A 35 7.63 8.57 1.46
N ARG A 36 8.18 7.36 1.35
CA ARG A 36 9.63 7.15 1.44
C ARG A 36 10.38 7.74 0.25
N PHE A 37 9.83 7.69 -0.95
CA PHE A 37 10.41 8.34 -2.12
C PHE A 37 10.48 9.86 -1.92
N GLY A 38 9.43 10.47 -1.35
CA GLY A 38 9.44 11.87 -0.95
C GLY A 38 10.49 12.26 0.09
N GLN A 39 10.97 11.31 0.89
CA GLN A 39 12.04 11.53 1.88
C GLN A 39 13.44 11.24 1.33
N PHE A 40 13.60 10.19 0.53
CA PHE A 40 14.88 9.84 -0.09
C PHE A 40 15.27 10.77 -1.23
N TYR A 41 14.29 11.23 -2.03
CA TYR A 41 14.48 12.02 -3.24
C TYR A 41 13.53 13.24 -3.29
N PRO A 42 13.51 14.11 -2.25
CA PRO A 42 12.60 15.25 -2.19
C PRO A 42 12.75 16.21 -3.39
N GLU A 43 13.92 16.31 -3.99
CA GLU A 43 14.20 17.10 -5.18
C GLU A 43 13.51 16.56 -6.44
N ARG A 44 13.15 15.28 -6.47
CA ARG A 44 12.45 14.63 -7.59
C ARG A 44 10.93 14.68 -7.46
N VAL A 45 10.42 15.26 -6.38
CA VAL A 45 8.98 15.24 -6.05
C VAL A 45 8.38 16.64 -6.15
N LYS A 46 7.31 16.76 -6.93
CA LYS A 46 6.42 17.93 -6.93
C LYS A 46 5.42 17.85 -5.78
N ALA A 47 4.71 16.73 -5.69
CA ALA A 47 3.67 16.47 -4.71
C ALA A 47 3.50 14.97 -4.45
N LEU A 48 2.81 14.62 -3.38
CA LEU A 48 2.61 13.23 -2.92
C LEU A 48 1.12 12.97 -2.64
N ALA A 49 0.62 11.80 -3.01
CA ALA A 49 -0.72 11.37 -2.60
C ALA A 49 -0.72 9.90 -2.18
N SER A 50 -1.34 9.58 -1.05
CA SER A 50 -1.49 8.21 -0.58
C SER A 50 -2.95 7.85 -0.34
N PHE A 51 -3.36 6.70 -0.87
CA PHE A 51 -4.66 6.10 -0.62
C PHE A 51 -4.50 4.94 0.37
N CYS A 52 -5.34 4.94 1.41
CA CYS A 52 -5.28 4.09 2.61
C CYS A 52 -4.05 4.31 3.50
N THR A 53 -2.85 4.32 2.94
CA THR A 53 -1.61 4.18 3.73
C THR A 53 -1.18 5.47 4.43
N PRO A 54 -1.17 5.50 5.78
CA PRO A 54 -0.73 6.66 6.55
C PRO A 54 0.76 6.94 6.39
N TYR A 55 1.12 8.20 6.57
CA TYR A 55 2.50 8.54 6.84
C TYR A 55 2.89 8.10 8.25
N VAL A 56 3.95 7.30 8.34
CA VAL A 56 4.59 6.94 9.60
C VAL A 56 6.06 7.38 9.53
N PRO A 57 6.57 8.17 10.48
CA PRO A 57 7.95 8.61 10.47
C PRO A 57 8.91 7.42 10.55
N PRO A 58 10.15 7.56 10.05
CA PRO A 58 11.18 6.54 10.22
C PRO A 58 11.35 6.13 11.69
N ALA A 59 11.48 4.83 11.95
CA ALA A 59 11.66 4.32 13.31
C ALA A 59 13.00 4.80 13.90
N GLN A 60 12.96 5.27 15.16
CA GLN A 60 14.14 5.79 15.85
C GLN A 60 15.06 4.67 16.38
N HIS A 61 14.48 3.51 16.68
CA HIS A 61 15.19 2.34 17.18
C HIS A 61 14.93 1.13 16.29
N PRO A 62 15.86 0.15 16.24
CA PRO A 62 15.62 -1.10 15.54
C PRO A 62 14.34 -1.74 16.09
N THR A 63 13.50 -2.28 15.21
CA THR A 63 12.28 -2.97 15.61
C THR A 63 12.09 -4.25 14.81
N THR A 64 11.44 -5.23 15.42
CA THR A 64 11.04 -6.49 14.78
C THR A 64 9.59 -6.42 14.28
N LEU A 65 9.20 -7.37 13.42
CA LEU A 65 7.82 -7.44 12.97
C LEU A 65 6.88 -7.79 14.13
N GLU A 66 7.33 -8.62 15.07
CA GLU A 66 6.60 -9.01 16.27
C GLU A 66 6.30 -7.82 17.18
N GLU A 67 7.25 -6.90 17.35
CA GLU A 67 7.05 -5.66 18.10
C GLU A 67 6.06 -4.73 17.42
N ILE A 68 6.15 -4.59 16.09
CA ILE A 68 5.18 -3.83 15.29
C ILE A 68 3.77 -4.41 15.49
N VAL A 69 3.63 -5.74 15.39
CA VAL A 69 2.33 -6.42 15.56
C VAL A 69 1.80 -6.29 16.99
N LYS A 70 2.68 -6.25 18.00
CA LYS A 70 2.28 -6.00 19.39
C LYS A 70 1.69 -4.59 19.56
N ALA A 71 2.25 -3.60 18.87
CA ALA A 71 1.73 -2.23 18.87
C ALA A 71 0.48 -2.07 17.97
N PHE A 72 0.43 -2.80 16.86
CA PHE A 72 -0.61 -2.74 15.84
C PHE A 72 -1.16 -4.15 15.53
N PRO A 73 -2.08 -4.69 16.35
CA PRO A 73 -2.59 -6.05 16.19
C PRO A 73 -3.26 -6.34 14.85
N ASN A 74 -3.77 -5.31 14.16
CA ASN A 74 -4.30 -5.39 12.80
C ASN A 74 -3.26 -5.90 11.77
N PHE A 75 -1.96 -5.78 12.05
CA PHE A 75 -0.89 -6.32 11.19
C PHE A 75 -0.50 -7.77 11.49
N LYS A 76 -1.22 -8.48 12.37
CA LYS A 76 -0.89 -9.87 12.75
C LYS A 76 -0.73 -10.82 11.55
N TYR A 77 -1.50 -10.63 10.48
CA TYR A 77 -1.39 -11.43 9.26
C TYR A 77 0.00 -11.38 8.62
N GLN A 78 0.76 -10.30 8.82
CA GLN A 78 2.10 -10.14 8.24
C GLN A 78 3.09 -11.17 8.78
N LEU A 79 2.90 -11.67 10.01
CA LEU A 79 3.72 -12.75 10.58
C LEU A 79 3.61 -14.05 9.77
N TYR A 80 2.46 -14.30 9.15
CA TYR A 80 2.32 -15.43 8.22
C TYR A 80 2.91 -15.08 6.85
N LEU A 81 2.68 -13.87 6.33
CA LEU A 81 3.15 -13.47 4.99
C LEU A 81 4.68 -13.47 4.83
N VAL A 82 5.45 -13.43 5.92
CA VAL A 82 6.91 -13.54 5.86
C VAL A 82 7.43 -14.98 5.73
N THR A 83 6.58 -15.99 5.91
CA THR A 83 7.03 -17.39 5.95
C THR A 83 7.07 -18.05 4.57
N PRO A 84 7.85 -19.14 4.39
CA PRO A 84 7.81 -19.95 3.17
C PRO A 84 6.45 -20.60 2.90
N GLU A 85 5.70 -20.94 3.94
CA GLU A 85 4.38 -21.59 3.83
C GLU A 85 3.37 -20.66 3.16
N ALA A 86 3.38 -19.36 3.49
CA ALA A 86 2.53 -18.38 2.82
C ALA A 86 2.84 -18.26 1.32
N GLU A 87 4.11 -18.37 0.94
CA GLU A 87 4.55 -18.36 -0.46
C GLU A 87 4.04 -19.61 -1.19
N GLN A 88 4.14 -20.79 -0.57
CA GLN A 88 3.65 -22.05 -1.12
C GLN A 88 2.12 -22.06 -1.25
N ASP A 89 1.40 -21.67 -0.20
CA ASP A 89 -0.06 -21.59 -0.21
C ASP A 89 -0.54 -20.68 -1.35
N MET A 90 -0.02 -19.45 -1.42
CA MET A 90 -0.43 -18.50 -2.45
C MET A 90 -0.08 -18.99 -3.87
N ASN A 91 1.07 -19.64 -4.07
CA ASN A 91 1.45 -20.22 -5.37
C ASN A 91 0.56 -21.39 -5.78
N ASN A 92 0.18 -22.25 -4.84
CA ASN A 92 -0.69 -23.40 -5.12
C ASN A 92 -2.16 -22.98 -5.30
N ASN A 93 -2.55 -21.83 -4.74
CA ASN A 93 -3.94 -21.39 -4.66
C ASN A 93 -4.20 -20.00 -5.27
N VAL A 94 -3.42 -19.56 -6.26
CA VAL A 94 -3.43 -18.17 -6.82
C VAL A 94 -4.85 -17.62 -7.06
N ALA A 95 -5.69 -18.36 -7.80
CA ALA A 95 -7.05 -17.89 -8.13
C ALA A 95 -7.94 -17.80 -6.90
N LYS A 96 -7.85 -18.79 -6.00
CA LYS A 96 -8.61 -18.81 -4.73
C LYS A 96 -8.20 -17.64 -3.84
N PHE A 97 -6.90 -17.36 -3.76
CA PHE A 97 -6.35 -16.23 -3.02
C PHE A 97 -6.92 -14.90 -3.54
N PHE A 98 -6.82 -14.62 -4.84
CA PHE A 98 -7.34 -13.35 -5.38
C PHE A 98 -8.86 -13.24 -5.29
N CYS A 99 -9.60 -14.33 -5.52
CA CYS A 99 -11.03 -14.34 -5.28
C CYS A 99 -11.36 -14.05 -3.82
N ARG A 100 -10.49 -14.39 -2.87
CA ARG A 100 -10.74 -14.12 -1.45
C ARG A 100 -10.35 -12.71 -1.03
N VAL A 101 -9.27 -12.16 -1.59
CA VAL A 101 -8.70 -10.87 -1.20
C VAL A 101 -9.41 -9.69 -1.89
N PHE A 102 -9.77 -9.81 -3.17
CA PHE A 102 -10.41 -8.73 -3.91
C PHE A 102 -11.91 -8.65 -3.62
N ARG A 103 -12.23 -8.02 -2.49
CA ARG A 103 -13.58 -7.90 -1.95
C ARG A 103 -13.84 -6.49 -1.44
N PRO A 104 -15.00 -5.90 -1.75
CA PRO A 104 -15.43 -4.66 -1.09
C PRO A 104 -15.69 -4.91 0.39
N ILE A 105 -15.70 -3.85 1.19
CA ILE A 105 -15.87 -3.96 2.65
C ILE A 105 -17.10 -4.78 3.08
N GLY A 106 -18.21 -4.66 2.35
CA GLY A 106 -19.46 -5.38 2.65
C GLY A 106 -19.43 -6.89 2.36
N ASP A 107 -18.45 -7.40 1.59
CA ASP A 107 -18.31 -8.83 1.25
C ASP A 107 -17.11 -9.50 1.94
N MET A 108 -16.40 -8.75 2.79
CA MET A 108 -15.34 -9.26 3.65
C MET A 108 -15.95 -9.95 4.87
N LYS A 109 -16.04 -11.29 4.80
CA LYS A 109 -16.64 -12.12 5.86
C LYS A 109 -15.62 -12.75 6.81
N GLU A 110 -14.36 -12.82 6.40
CA GLU A 110 -13.32 -13.57 7.10
C GLU A 110 -11.97 -12.84 7.03
N PRO A 111 -11.09 -13.04 8.02
CA PRO A 111 -9.74 -12.49 7.98
C PRO A 111 -8.91 -13.08 6.84
N LEU A 112 -7.84 -12.34 6.48
CA LEU A 112 -6.90 -12.72 5.42
C LEU A 112 -6.30 -14.10 5.69
N VAL A 113 -5.78 -14.33 6.89
CA VAL A 113 -5.31 -15.63 7.36
C VAL A 113 -6.44 -16.30 8.15
N ASP A 114 -6.79 -17.53 7.76
CA ASP A 114 -7.81 -18.32 8.44
C ASP A 114 -7.40 -18.57 9.90
N PRO A 115 -8.25 -18.24 10.90
CA PRO A 115 -7.87 -18.32 12.31
C PRO A 115 -7.78 -19.76 12.82
N VAL A 116 -8.37 -20.72 12.11
CA VAL A 116 -8.35 -22.15 12.47
C VAL A 116 -7.26 -22.88 11.70
N LYS A 117 -7.17 -22.64 10.38
CA LYS A 117 -6.22 -23.34 9.49
C LYS A 117 -4.85 -22.70 9.46
N GLY A 118 -4.74 -21.40 9.73
CA GLY A 118 -3.48 -20.66 9.64
C GLY A 118 -3.00 -20.45 8.22
N THR A 119 -3.89 -20.48 7.22
CA THR A 119 -3.58 -20.39 5.78
C THR A 119 -4.27 -19.20 5.12
N LEU A 120 -3.79 -18.78 3.95
CA LEU A 120 -4.44 -17.77 3.11
C LEU A 120 -5.60 -18.37 2.31
N ALA A 121 -5.38 -19.53 1.68
CA ALA A 121 -6.36 -20.15 0.78
C ALA A 121 -6.42 -21.67 0.89
N GLU A 122 -5.32 -22.33 1.23
CA GLU A 122 -5.27 -23.78 1.37
C GLU A 122 -6.29 -24.30 2.39
N GLY A 123 -7.06 -25.32 1.99
CA GLY A 123 -8.10 -25.93 2.81
C GLY A 123 -9.32 -25.05 3.09
N ARG A 124 -9.40 -23.83 2.55
CA ARG A 124 -10.57 -22.94 2.67
C ARG A 124 -11.57 -23.20 1.55
N GLU A 125 -12.84 -22.89 1.83
CA GLU A 125 -13.89 -22.98 0.81
C GLU A 125 -13.65 -21.98 -0.32
N ASP A 126 -13.94 -22.43 -1.54
CA ASP A 126 -13.77 -21.62 -2.75
C ASP A 126 -14.84 -20.54 -2.81
N ARG A 127 -14.44 -19.33 -3.24
CA ARG A 127 -15.36 -18.22 -3.47
C ARG A 127 -15.34 -17.85 -4.95
N PRO A 128 -16.50 -17.57 -5.58
CA PRO A 128 -16.54 -17.11 -6.96
C PRO A 128 -15.96 -15.69 -7.05
N ARG A 129 -15.37 -15.29 -8.19
CA ARG A 129 -14.93 -13.90 -8.45
C ARG A 129 -16.04 -12.91 -8.08
N HIS A 130 -15.70 -11.82 -7.40
CA HIS A 130 -16.66 -10.75 -7.14
C HIS A 130 -17.07 -10.04 -8.45
N GLU A 131 -18.36 -9.79 -8.65
CA GLU A 131 -18.89 -9.23 -9.91
C GLU A 131 -18.25 -7.88 -10.29
N LYS A 132 -17.99 -7.02 -9.30
CA LYS A 132 -17.30 -5.72 -9.45
C LYS A 132 -15.86 -5.79 -9.99
N ILE A 133 -15.21 -6.96 -9.98
CA ILE A 133 -13.85 -7.12 -10.51
C ILE A 133 -13.96 -7.71 -11.91
N PRO A 134 -13.66 -6.97 -12.99
CA PRO A 134 -13.78 -7.51 -14.35
C PRO A 134 -13.00 -8.81 -14.52
N GLU A 135 -13.55 -9.74 -15.30
CA GLU A 135 -12.91 -11.03 -15.54
C GLU A 135 -11.52 -10.89 -16.16
N THR A 136 -11.35 -9.96 -17.09
CA THR A 136 -10.05 -9.63 -17.70
C THR A 136 -9.01 -9.19 -16.67
N VAL A 137 -9.42 -8.39 -15.69
CA VAL A 137 -8.55 -7.95 -14.59
C VAL A 137 -8.18 -9.14 -13.71
N MET A 138 -9.17 -9.93 -13.26
CA MET A 138 -8.91 -11.11 -12.44
C MET A 138 -7.97 -12.10 -13.14
N ASN A 139 -8.23 -12.39 -14.42
CA ASN A 139 -7.41 -13.29 -15.23
C ASN A 139 -5.98 -12.76 -15.35
N TYR A 140 -5.79 -11.46 -15.57
CA TYR A 140 -4.45 -10.86 -15.59
C TYR A 140 -3.69 -11.10 -14.28
N TYR A 141 -4.29 -10.81 -13.12
CA TYR A 141 -3.64 -11.06 -11.82
C TYR A 141 -3.27 -12.53 -11.64
N VAL A 142 -4.22 -13.44 -11.92
CA VAL A 142 -3.99 -14.88 -11.79
C VAL A 142 -2.88 -15.35 -12.72
N GLU A 143 -2.87 -14.92 -13.98
CA GLU A 143 -1.84 -15.29 -14.94
C GLU A 143 -0.45 -14.77 -14.55
N GLN A 144 -0.34 -13.51 -14.10
CA GLN A 144 0.95 -12.96 -13.70
C GLN A 144 1.53 -13.69 -12.48
N TYR A 145 0.71 -14.01 -11.49
CA TYR A 145 1.16 -14.76 -10.31
C TYR A 145 1.42 -16.23 -10.59
N LYS A 146 0.69 -16.88 -11.51
CA LYS A 146 1.04 -18.22 -11.99
C LYS A 146 2.39 -18.25 -12.71
N LYS A 147 2.73 -17.20 -13.48
CA LYS A 147 3.99 -17.11 -14.22
C LYS A 147 5.20 -16.77 -13.33
N ARG A 148 5.02 -15.90 -12.34
CA ARG A 148 6.13 -15.31 -11.57
C ARG A 148 6.20 -15.76 -10.11
N GLY A 149 5.12 -16.34 -9.60
CA GLY A 149 4.95 -16.71 -8.20
C GLY A 149 4.72 -15.52 -7.26
N ALA A 150 4.38 -15.86 -6.03
CA ALA A 150 4.06 -15.00 -4.89
C ALA A 150 5.27 -14.28 -4.28
N ARG A 151 6.49 -14.82 -4.49
CA ARG A 151 7.73 -14.41 -3.82
C ARG A 151 7.97 -12.90 -3.89
N GLY A 152 7.81 -12.31 -5.07
CA GLY A 152 8.04 -10.88 -5.28
C GLY A 152 7.09 -10.01 -4.44
N GLY A 153 5.80 -10.38 -4.38
CA GLY A 153 4.82 -9.68 -3.55
C GLY A 153 5.04 -9.89 -2.05
N LEU A 154 5.39 -11.10 -1.63
CA LEU A 154 5.61 -11.40 -0.21
C LEU A 154 6.91 -10.82 0.34
N ASN A 155 7.92 -10.59 -0.51
CA ASN A 155 9.18 -10.04 -0.06
C ASN A 155 9.07 -8.62 0.51
N TRP A 156 8.00 -7.86 0.25
CA TRP A 156 7.74 -6.56 0.87
C TRP A 156 7.56 -6.66 2.39
N TYR A 157 6.88 -7.72 2.86
CA TYR A 157 6.65 -7.98 4.29
C TYR A 157 7.93 -8.41 5.02
N LYS A 158 8.94 -8.93 4.29
CA LYS A 158 10.21 -9.43 4.85
C LYS A 158 11.23 -8.32 5.09
N GLN A 159 10.86 -7.04 4.90
CA GLN A 159 11.81 -5.93 4.88
C GLN A 159 11.91 -5.13 6.19
N THR A 160 11.25 -5.51 7.29
CA THR A 160 11.24 -4.71 8.53
C THR A 160 12.62 -4.21 8.96
N HIS A 161 13.59 -5.12 9.10
CA HIS A 161 14.96 -4.76 9.48
C HIS A 161 15.66 -3.90 8.41
N ASN A 162 15.55 -4.29 7.13
CA ASN A 162 16.17 -3.56 6.02
C ASN A 162 15.61 -2.15 5.88
N ASN A 163 14.30 -1.99 6.06
CA ASN A 163 13.62 -0.70 6.01
C ASN A 163 14.05 0.19 7.17
N TYR A 164 14.20 -0.35 8.38
CA TYR A 164 14.80 0.39 9.50
C TYR A 164 16.19 0.90 9.15
N VAL A 165 17.09 0.02 8.68
CA VAL A 165 18.46 0.37 8.34
C VAL A 165 18.50 1.43 7.22
N GLN A 166 17.70 1.24 6.16
CA GLN A 166 17.67 2.15 5.02
C GLN A 166 17.06 3.51 5.34
N CYS A 167 16.06 3.57 6.22
CA CYS A 167 15.38 4.82 6.57
C CYS A 167 16.06 5.58 7.73
N LYS A 168 17.13 5.03 8.30
CA LYS A 168 17.84 5.63 9.43
C LYS A 168 18.39 7.00 9.04
N GLY A 169 18.02 8.03 9.81
CA GLY A 169 18.51 9.40 9.60
C GLY A 169 17.78 10.19 8.53
N LEU A 170 16.73 9.64 7.90
CA LEU A 170 15.85 10.43 7.04
C LEU A 170 15.15 11.53 7.85
N ASP A 171 15.01 12.71 7.24
CA ASP A 171 14.20 13.79 7.81
C ASP A 171 12.74 13.30 7.93
N PRO A 172 12.17 13.26 9.15
CA PRO A 172 10.79 12.84 9.33
C PRO A 172 9.80 13.87 8.78
N ILE A 173 10.23 15.08 8.41
CA ILE A 173 9.36 16.14 7.91
C ILE A 173 9.31 16.14 6.38
N ILE A 174 8.12 15.92 5.81
CA ILE A 174 7.87 16.09 4.38
C ILE A 174 7.30 17.50 4.17
N ARG A 175 8.01 18.32 3.36
CA ARG A 175 7.63 19.72 3.09
C ARG A 175 6.91 19.93 1.76
N LYS A 176 6.76 18.86 0.96
CA LYS A 176 6.06 18.92 -0.33
C LYS A 176 4.54 18.89 -0.11
N PRO A 177 3.75 19.50 -1.01
CA PRO A 177 2.30 19.33 -1.00
C PRO A 177 1.93 17.85 -0.98
N ALA A 178 1.02 17.49 -0.07
CA ALA A 178 0.67 16.11 0.18
C ALA A 178 -0.83 15.94 0.40
N MET A 179 -1.37 14.82 -0.07
CA MET A 179 -2.74 14.40 0.20
C MET A 179 -2.75 12.97 0.76
N MET A 180 -3.60 12.74 1.76
CA MET A 180 -3.90 11.42 2.26
C MET A 180 -5.40 11.17 2.20
N VAL A 181 -5.78 10.07 1.55
CA VAL A 181 -7.16 9.62 1.40
C VAL A 181 -7.32 8.33 2.19
N MET A 182 -8.12 8.37 3.24
CA MET A 182 -8.42 7.26 4.14
C MET A 182 -9.71 6.55 3.72
N ALA A 183 -9.75 5.23 3.93
CA ALA A 183 -10.97 4.45 3.84
C ALA A 183 -11.54 4.22 5.25
N GLU A 184 -12.81 4.60 5.47
CA GLU A 184 -13.47 4.55 6.79
C GLU A 184 -13.40 3.18 7.46
N LYS A 185 -13.48 2.11 6.68
CA LYS A 185 -13.59 0.73 7.20
C LYS A 185 -12.40 -0.14 6.79
N ASP A 186 -11.25 0.46 6.48
CA ASP A 186 -10.03 -0.30 6.20
C ASP A 186 -9.53 -1.03 7.45
N ALA A 187 -9.75 -2.33 7.50
CA ALA A 187 -9.35 -3.18 8.62
C ALA A 187 -7.82 -3.32 8.76
N ALA A 188 -7.07 -3.14 7.67
CA ALA A 188 -5.61 -3.20 7.70
C ALA A 188 -5.02 -1.86 8.14
N LEU A 189 -5.63 -0.74 7.74
CA LEU A 189 -5.10 0.61 7.97
C LEU A 189 -6.16 1.55 8.58
N PRO A 190 -6.54 1.36 9.87
CA PRO A 190 -7.49 2.23 10.54
C PRO A 190 -7.08 3.70 10.53
N THR A 191 -8.07 4.60 10.48
CA THR A 191 -7.90 6.06 10.38
C THR A 191 -7.05 6.65 11.52
N ASP A 192 -7.09 6.06 12.70
CA ASP A 192 -6.36 6.55 13.88
C ASP A 192 -4.83 6.51 13.69
N ILE A 193 -4.33 5.60 12.84
CA ILE A 193 -2.89 5.53 12.51
C ILE A 193 -2.45 6.80 11.76
N ALA A 194 -3.37 7.45 11.04
CA ALA A 194 -3.13 8.68 10.27
C ALA A 194 -3.15 9.96 11.12
N SER A 195 -3.62 9.88 12.38
CA SER A 195 -3.88 11.06 13.23
C SER A 195 -2.67 11.99 13.40
N LYS A 196 -1.45 11.44 13.36
CA LYS A 196 -0.19 12.18 13.53
C LYS A 196 0.42 12.68 12.23
N ALA A 197 -0.13 12.34 11.06
CA ALA A 197 0.43 12.77 9.78
C ALA A 197 0.64 14.30 9.68
N PRO A 198 -0.28 15.16 10.16
CA PRO A 198 -0.09 16.62 10.11
C PRO A 198 1.10 17.14 10.93
N GLU A 199 1.57 16.40 11.95
CA GLU A 199 2.76 16.78 12.73
C GLU A 199 4.05 16.68 11.90
N PHE A 200 4.05 15.81 10.89
CA PHE A 200 5.21 15.51 10.05
C PHE A 200 5.09 16.06 8.63
N ILE A 201 3.89 16.40 8.19
CA ILE A 201 3.62 16.90 6.85
C ILE A 201 2.79 18.18 6.97
N PRO A 202 3.43 19.33 7.17
CA PRO A 202 2.73 20.60 7.33
C PRO A 202 1.84 20.90 6.13
N GLY A 203 0.55 21.11 6.37
CA GLY A 203 -0.43 21.41 5.33
C GLY A 203 -0.91 20.20 4.51
N ILE A 204 -0.72 18.97 5.01
CA ILE A 204 -1.29 17.78 4.37
C ILE A 204 -2.82 17.87 4.27
N GLU A 205 -3.35 17.56 3.09
CA GLU A 205 -4.78 17.42 2.86
C GLU A 205 -5.24 16.04 3.31
N MET A 206 -6.20 15.97 4.23
CA MET A 206 -6.72 14.71 4.79
C MET A 206 -8.16 14.52 4.36
N HIS A 207 -8.46 13.40 3.69
CA HIS A 207 -9.80 13.03 3.26
C HIS A 207 -10.19 11.68 3.83
N LEU A 208 -11.45 11.54 4.24
CA LEU A 208 -12.04 10.27 4.65
C LEU A 208 -13.15 9.92 3.67
N VAL A 209 -13.06 8.73 3.06
CA VAL A 209 -14.08 8.21 2.15
C VAL A 209 -14.98 7.25 2.92
N SER A 210 -16.24 7.61 3.07
CA SER A 210 -17.22 6.84 3.82
C SER A 210 -17.60 5.53 3.12
N ASP A 211 -17.97 4.53 3.92
CA ASP A 211 -18.42 3.22 3.46
C ASP A 211 -17.47 2.56 2.45
N SER A 212 -16.17 2.62 2.75
CA SER A 212 -15.11 2.08 1.90
C SER A 212 -14.13 1.23 2.69
N GLY A 213 -13.62 0.17 2.07
CA GLY A 213 -12.58 -0.68 2.61
C GLY A 213 -11.23 -0.48 1.94
N HIS A 214 -10.36 -1.47 2.10
CA HIS A 214 -8.97 -1.42 1.66
C HIS A 214 -8.81 -1.22 0.14
N TRP A 215 -9.73 -1.73 -0.67
CA TRP A 215 -9.72 -1.57 -2.13
C TRP A 215 -10.46 -0.29 -2.55
N ILE A 216 -10.22 0.81 -1.83
CA ILE A 216 -10.92 2.10 -1.97
C ILE A 216 -11.02 2.58 -3.42
N LEU A 217 -9.97 2.39 -4.22
CA LEU A 217 -9.90 2.81 -5.62
C LEU A 217 -10.89 2.04 -6.52
N TRP A 218 -11.32 0.84 -6.11
CA TRP A 218 -12.36 0.07 -6.79
C TRP A 218 -13.73 0.22 -6.16
N GLU A 219 -13.77 0.48 -4.85
CA GLU A 219 -15.01 0.63 -4.11
C GLU A 219 -15.67 1.99 -4.33
N LYS A 220 -14.87 3.05 -4.46
CA LYS A 220 -15.30 4.45 -4.59
C LYS A 220 -14.50 5.19 -5.69
N PRO A 221 -14.44 4.64 -6.92
CA PRO A 221 -13.57 5.19 -7.97
C PRO A 221 -13.90 6.65 -8.32
N GLU A 222 -15.18 7.01 -8.40
CA GLU A 222 -15.59 8.39 -8.73
C GLU A 222 -15.13 9.40 -7.68
N GLU A 223 -15.28 9.07 -6.40
CA GLU A 223 -14.89 9.94 -5.29
C GLU A 223 -13.37 10.07 -5.21
N CYS A 224 -12.63 8.96 -5.29
CA CYS A 224 -11.17 8.98 -5.34
C CYS A 224 -10.63 9.78 -6.54
N ASN A 225 -11.24 9.61 -7.72
CA ASN A 225 -10.87 10.35 -8.92
C ASN A 225 -11.14 11.86 -8.75
N GLN A 226 -12.25 12.23 -8.12
CA GLN A 226 -12.58 13.63 -7.89
C GLN A 226 -11.62 14.30 -6.89
N LEU A 227 -11.28 13.61 -5.79
CA LEU A 227 -10.27 14.07 -4.83
C LEU A 227 -8.92 14.26 -5.51
N LEU A 228 -8.47 13.25 -6.27
CA LEU A 228 -7.19 13.31 -6.97
C LEU A 228 -7.16 14.42 -8.02
N LYS A 229 -8.22 14.57 -8.82
CA LYS A 229 -8.33 15.65 -9.81
C LYS A 229 -8.23 17.03 -9.16
N ASN A 230 -8.92 17.23 -8.04
CA ASN A 230 -8.86 18.48 -7.29
C ASN A 230 -7.44 18.75 -6.78
N PHE A 231 -6.78 17.75 -6.19
CA PHE A 231 -5.40 17.85 -5.72
C PHE A 231 -4.43 18.21 -6.86
N LEU A 232 -4.45 17.43 -7.95
CA LEU A 232 -3.58 17.64 -9.11
C LEU A 232 -3.76 19.02 -9.73
N SER A 233 -5.00 19.53 -9.80
CA SER A 233 -5.26 20.87 -10.35
C SER A 233 -4.54 22.01 -9.61
N ARG A 234 -4.17 21.80 -8.34
CA ARG A 234 -3.45 22.78 -7.52
C ARG A 234 -1.94 22.60 -7.56
N VAL A 235 -1.46 21.34 -7.52
CA VAL A 235 -0.04 21.03 -7.30
C VAL A 235 0.72 20.72 -8.58
N ASP A 236 0.01 20.35 -9.64
CA ASP A 236 0.54 20.17 -10.98
C ASP A 236 -0.46 20.79 -11.96
N PRO A 237 -0.67 22.14 -11.89
CA PRO A 237 -1.56 22.80 -12.81
C PRO A 237 -1.04 22.49 -14.21
N VAL A 238 -1.82 21.70 -14.95
CA VAL A 238 -1.53 21.40 -16.35
C VAL A 238 -1.25 22.76 -16.97
N ASN A 239 0.00 22.98 -17.40
CA ASN A 239 0.33 24.12 -18.22
C ASN A 239 -0.77 24.16 -19.26
N LYS A 240 -1.56 25.24 -19.25
CA LYS A 240 -2.37 25.61 -20.40
C LYS A 240 -1.35 25.76 -21.53
N LEU A 241 -1.09 24.66 -22.24
CA LEU A 241 -0.43 24.64 -23.52
C LEU A 241 -1.32 25.41 -24.49
#